data_AF-A0A2A7MU02-F1
#
_entry.id   AF-A0A2A7MU02-F1
#
_cell.length_a   1.000
_cell.length_b   1.000
_cell.length_c   1.000
_cell.angle_alpha   90.00
_cell.angle_beta   90.00
_cell.angle_gamma   90.00
#
_symmetry.space_group_name_H-M   'P 1'
#
loop_
_entity.id
_entity.type
_entity.pdbx_description
1 polymer ?
#
loop_
_entity_poly.entity_id
_entity_poly.type
_entity_poly.pdbx_seq_one_letter_code
_entity_poly.pdbx_strand_id
1 'polypeptide(L)'
;MSIFASAAFAAGFVAVAGAKEASAETTCTVTGQYFNLHQDNGYDLVISANGSTLGPTGLARANPQTAVYGDVKGGINGRLVDFTITWSDNKGQAHFTGAVGDDGIAKGNSTGPSVPINLWNPGPWTSNEPLNCTSPEAEKAKQGPLVSAEPALAGVTFHITDRSGVASQCTYSSEGYKASFGLPANGSFDLFVPAIRLFKTRTGLIECDNGTSTPTSVFY
;
A
#
# COMPACT_ATOMS: atom_id res chain seq x y z
N MET A 1 64.68 -27.31 2.64
CA MET A 1 64.17 -25.97 3.00
C MET A 1 62.82 -25.84 2.32
N SER A 2 61.77 -26.19 3.05
CA SER A 2 60.41 -26.38 2.51
C SER A 2 59.62 -25.08 2.59
N ILE A 3 58.96 -24.69 1.49
CA ILE A 3 58.08 -23.52 1.44
C ILE A 3 56.65 -24.05 1.31
N PHE A 4 55.81 -23.76 2.31
CA PHE A 4 54.36 -23.99 2.26
C PHE A 4 53.69 -22.76 1.65
N ALA A 5 52.92 -22.95 0.57
CA ALA A 5 52.04 -21.92 0.01
C ALA A 5 50.63 -22.10 0.60
N SER A 6 50.15 -21.08 1.30
CA SER A 6 48.79 -21.01 1.85
C SER A 6 47.85 -20.40 0.81
N ALA A 7 46.77 -21.10 0.45
CA ALA A 7 45.70 -20.57 -0.38
C ALA A 7 44.59 -20.01 0.50
N ALA A 8 44.34 -18.70 0.40
CA ALA A 8 43.23 -18.03 1.07
C ALA A 8 41.97 -18.11 0.19
N PHE A 9 40.93 -18.78 0.68
CA PHE A 9 39.60 -18.76 0.07
C PHE A 9 38.85 -17.50 0.52
N ALA A 10 38.58 -16.59 -0.43
CA ALA A 10 37.72 -15.43 -0.22
C ALA A 10 36.25 -15.87 -0.30
N ALA A 11 35.53 -15.80 0.83
CA ALA A 11 34.09 -15.98 0.87
C ALA A 11 33.39 -14.70 0.36
N GLY A 12 32.81 -14.78 -0.84
CA GLY A 12 31.95 -13.73 -1.38
C GLY A 12 30.56 -13.79 -0.76
N PHE A 13 30.20 -12.77 0.03
CA PHE A 13 28.83 -12.52 0.44
C PHE A 13 28.04 -11.96 -0.74
N VAL A 14 27.06 -12.72 -1.24
CA VAL A 14 26.06 -12.21 -2.18
C VAL A 14 24.97 -11.52 -1.37
N ALA A 15 24.95 -10.18 -1.42
CA ALA A 15 23.84 -9.40 -0.89
C ALA A 15 22.63 -9.58 -1.82
N VAL A 16 21.61 -10.30 -1.34
CA VAL A 16 20.32 -10.36 -2.02
C VAL A 16 19.64 -9.01 -1.83
N ALA A 17 19.51 -8.24 -2.91
CA ALA A 17 18.75 -7.00 -2.91
C ALA A 17 17.28 -7.32 -2.58
N GLY A 18 16.83 -6.87 -1.41
CA GLY A 18 15.42 -6.95 -1.04
C GLY A 18 14.57 -6.20 -2.07
N ALA A 19 13.58 -6.88 -2.63
CA ALA A 19 12.56 -6.24 -3.44
C ALA A 19 11.89 -5.15 -2.58
N LYS A 20 11.90 -3.91 -3.05
CA LYS A 20 11.05 -2.85 -2.50
C LYS A 20 9.60 -3.31 -2.73
N GLU A 21 8.94 -3.75 -1.67
CA GLU A 21 7.50 -3.92 -1.67
C GLU A 21 6.87 -2.60 -2.09
N ALA A 22 6.13 -2.63 -3.20
CA ALA A 22 5.32 -1.51 -3.64
C ALA A 22 4.24 -1.31 -2.56
N SER A 23 4.47 -0.33 -1.68
CA SER A 23 3.48 0.08 -0.69
C SER A 23 2.22 0.47 -1.45
N ALA A 24 1.13 -0.24 -1.17
CA ALA A 24 -0.15 0.00 -1.81
C ALA A 24 -0.55 1.47 -1.58
N GLU A 25 -0.68 2.24 -2.68
CA GLU A 25 -0.83 3.69 -2.61
C GLU A 25 -2.20 4.07 -2.03
N THR A 26 -2.21 4.99 -1.05
CA THR A 26 -3.45 5.52 -0.48
C THR A 26 -4.21 6.29 -1.53
N THR A 27 -5.48 5.96 -1.76
CA THR A 27 -6.35 6.62 -2.75
C THR A 27 -7.32 7.57 -2.07
N CYS A 28 -7.34 8.85 -2.47
CA CYS A 28 -8.30 9.84 -1.99
C CYS A 28 -9.29 10.24 -3.08
N THR A 29 -10.55 10.42 -2.68
CA THR A 29 -11.66 10.77 -3.58
C THR A 29 -12.58 11.81 -2.95
N VAL A 30 -13.27 12.58 -3.80
CA VAL A 30 -14.32 13.51 -3.38
C VAL A 30 -15.61 12.72 -3.12
N THR A 31 -16.20 12.89 -1.93
CA THR A 31 -17.40 12.16 -1.48
C THR A 31 -18.69 12.66 -2.16
N GLY A 32 -18.66 13.87 -2.73
CA GLY A 32 -19.81 14.51 -3.40
C GLY A 32 -19.55 14.84 -4.87
N GLN A 33 -20.44 15.65 -5.45
CA GLN A 33 -20.34 16.12 -6.83
C GLN A 33 -19.40 17.31 -7.01
N TYR A 34 -18.93 17.90 -5.91
CA TYR A 34 -18.13 19.12 -5.93
C TYR A 34 -16.94 19.01 -4.99
N PHE A 35 -15.80 19.48 -5.47
CA PHE A 35 -14.63 19.79 -4.67
C PHE A 35 -14.65 21.28 -4.33
N ASN A 36 -14.95 21.58 -3.07
CA ASN A 36 -15.04 22.95 -2.56
C ASN A 36 -13.74 23.32 -1.85
N LEU A 37 -13.17 24.48 -2.20
CA LEU A 37 -11.98 25.00 -1.55
C LEU A 37 -12.10 26.50 -1.28
N HIS A 38 -11.47 26.93 -0.20
CA HIS A 38 -11.35 28.31 0.21
C HIS A 38 -9.92 28.79 -0.05
N GLN A 39 -9.80 29.97 -0.64
CA GLN A 39 -8.53 30.63 -0.89
C GLN A 39 -8.29 31.74 0.11
N ASP A 40 -7.03 31.93 0.51
CA ASP A 40 -6.67 32.97 1.49
C ASP A 40 -6.95 34.41 0.98
N ASN A 41 -7.09 34.58 -0.33
CA ASN A 41 -7.49 35.85 -0.95
C ASN A 41 -9.01 36.15 -0.83
N GLY A 42 -9.78 35.29 -0.16
CA GLY A 42 -11.20 35.45 0.14
C GLY A 42 -12.16 34.88 -0.92
N TYR A 43 -11.65 34.15 -1.91
CA TYR A 43 -12.48 33.47 -2.90
C TYR A 43 -12.77 32.02 -2.49
N ASP A 44 -13.99 31.57 -2.78
CA ASP A 44 -14.34 30.15 -2.78
C ASP A 44 -14.31 29.62 -4.20
N LEU A 45 -13.78 28.42 -4.38
CA LEU A 45 -13.92 27.66 -5.61
C LEU A 45 -14.83 26.46 -5.41
N VAL A 46 -15.68 26.24 -6.41
CA VAL A 46 -16.55 25.08 -6.54
C VAL A 46 -16.21 24.39 -7.84
N ILE A 47 -15.63 23.20 -7.75
CA ILE A 47 -15.15 22.44 -8.91
C ILE A 47 -15.99 21.17 -9.03
N SER A 48 -16.54 20.86 -10.20
CA SER A 48 -17.24 19.59 -10.37
C SER A 48 -16.28 18.41 -10.20
N ALA A 49 -16.71 17.35 -9.55
CA ALA A 49 -15.88 16.21 -9.23
C ALA A 49 -16.64 14.89 -9.41
N ASN A 50 -15.90 13.85 -9.80
CA ASN A 50 -16.39 12.47 -9.80
C ASN A 50 -15.26 11.56 -9.28
N GLY A 51 -15.33 11.23 -7.98
CA GLY A 51 -14.28 10.49 -7.30
C GLY A 51 -12.97 11.28 -7.28
N SER A 52 -11.95 10.78 -7.98
CA SER A 52 -10.64 11.41 -8.10
C SER A 52 -10.49 12.33 -9.32
N THR A 53 -11.47 12.35 -10.24
CA THR A 53 -11.42 13.23 -11.41
C THR A 53 -12.03 14.59 -11.07
N LEU A 54 -11.31 15.67 -11.39
CA LEU A 54 -11.79 17.05 -11.22
C LEU A 54 -12.10 17.67 -12.58
N GLY A 55 -13.24 18.35 -12.67
CA GLY A 55 -13.81 18.93 -13.87
C GLY A 55 -15.08 18.22 -14.36
N PRO A 56 -15.65 18.67 -15.48
CA PRO A 56 -15.08 19.63 -16.42
C PRO A 56 -15.24 21.10 -16.04
N THR A 57 -16.05 21.46 -15.03
CA THR A 57 -16.34 22.87 -14.73
C THR A 57 -15.82 23.31 -13.37
N GLY A 58 -15.45 24.58 -13.29
CA GLY A 58 -15.04 25.26 -12.08
C GLY A 58 -15.66 26.64 -12.00
N LEU A 59 -15.96 27.07 -10.79
CA LEU A 59 -16.50 28.38 -10.46
C LEU A 59 -15.65 29.00 -9.37
N ALA A 60 -15.20 30.24 -9.55
CA ALA A 60 -14.66 31.08 -8.48
C ALA A 60 -15.67 32.15 -8.09
N ARG A 61 -15.85 32.39 -6.79
CA ARG A 61 -16.75 33.42 -6.25
C ARG A 61 -16.13 34.10 -5.03
N ALA A 62 -16.10 35.43 -5.01
CA ALA A 62 -15.82 36.20 -3.78
C ALA A 62 -17.12 36.58 -3.05
N ASN A 63 -18.23 36.62 -3.77
CA ASN A 63 -19.57 36.83 -3.26
C ASN A 63 -20.57 36.15 -4.23
N PRO A 64 -21.82 35.91 -3.84
CA PRO A 64 -22.80 35.20 -4.68
C PRO A 64 -23.12 35.88 -6.02
N GLN A 65 -22.75 37.15 -6.20
CA GLN A 65 -23.11 37.98 -7.35
C GLN A 65 -22.00 38.07 -8.40
N THR A 66 -20.74 37.80 -8.03
CA THR A 66 -19.58 37.84 -8.93
C THR A 66 -18.96 36.45 -9.04
N ALA A 67 -19.49 35.66 -9.97
CA ALA A 67 -19.02 34.30 -10.24
C ALA A 67 -18.28 34.27 -11.59
N VAL A 68 -17.09 33.70 -11.62
CA VAL A 68 -16.32 33.47 -12.86
C VAL A 68 -16.23 31.97 -13.10
N TYR A 69 -16.50 31.54 -14.33
CA TYR A 69 -16.51 30.14 -14.72
C TYR A 69 -15.24 29.79 -15.49
N GLY A 70 -14.86 28.51 -15.45
CA GLY A 70 -13.74 27.99 -16.21
C GLY A 70 -13.82 26.49 -16.43
N ASP A 71 -13.03 26.03 -17.40
CA ASP A 71 -12.85 24.62 -17.69
C ASP A 71 -11.75 24.04 -16.80
N VAL A 72 -12.05 22.95 -16.12
CA VAL A 72 -11.13 22.29 -15.18
C VAL A 72 -10.59 21.01 -15.80
N LYS A 73 -9.28 20.80 -15.67
CA LYS A 73 -8.60 19.55 -16.03
C LYS A 73 -7.65 19.14 -14.93
N GLY A 74 -7.67 17.87 -14.56
CA GLY A 74 -6.77 17.30 -13.55
C GLY A 74 -7.53 16.41 -12.59
N GLY A 75 -6.98 16.24 -11.39
CA GLY A 75 -7.57 15.34 -10.43
C GLY A 75 -6.78 15.19 -9.14
N ILE A 76 -7.09 14.09 -8.48
CA ILE A 76 -6.44 13.62 -7.27
C ILE A 76 -5.72 12.32 -7.62
N ASN A 77 -4.40 12.27 -7.43
CA ASN A 77 -3.62 11.06 -7.58
C ASN A 77 -3.05 10.65 -6.23
N GLY A 78 -3.64 9.61 -5.66
CA GLY A 78 -3.39 9.21 -4.27
C GLY A 78 -3.77 10.33 -3.31
N ARG A 79 -2.77 10.96 -2.69
CA ARG A 79 -2.93 12.16 -1.83
C ARG A 79 -2.58 13.47 -2.53
N LEU A 80 -2.07 13.44 -3.76
CA LEU A 80 -1.66 14.65 -4.47
C LEU A 80 -2.86 15.22 -5.22
N VAL A 81 -3.07 16.52 -5.07
CA VAL A 81 -4.08 17.27 -5.81
C VAL A 81 -3.37 18.10 -6.86
N ASP A 82 -3.73 17.93 -8.13
CA ASP A 82 -3.15 18.66 -9.25
C ASP A 82 -4.21 18.90 -10.32
N PHE A 83 -4.59 20.16 -10.53
CA PHE A 83 -5.51 20.55 -11.58
C PHE A 83 -5.29 21.98 -12.07
N THR A 84 -5.75 22.24 -13.29
CA THR A 84 -5.70 23.56 -13.93
C THR A 84 -7.11 24.01 -14.27
N ILE A 85 -7.40 25.28 -14.03
CA ILE A 85 -8.61 25.96 -14.48
C ILE A 85 -8.26 26.92 -15.61
N THR A 86 -8.95 26.82 -16.74
CA THR A 86 -8.92 27.79 -17.84
C THR A 86 -10.15 28.66 -17.79
N TRP A 87 -9.99 29.96 -17.52
CA TRP A 87 -11.11 30.85 -17.25
C TRP A 87 -11.77 31.36 -18.53
N SER A 88 -13.10 31.38 -18.56
CA SER A 88 -13.89 31.71 -19.76
C SER A 88 -13.87 33.19 -20.12
N ASP A 89 -13.36 34.06 -19.25
CA ASP A 89 -13.29 35.50 -19.46
C ASP A 89 -12.02 35.96 -20.18
N ASN A 90 -11.29 35.01 -20.80
CA ASN A 90 -10.03 35.21 -21.52
C ASN A 90 -8.86 35.71 -20.64
N LYS A 91 -8.94 35.53 -19.32
CA LYS A 91 -7.91 36.02 -18.40
C LYS A 91 -6.86 34.99 -18.01
N GLY A 92 -6.84 33.83 -18.68
CA GLY A 92 -5.75 32.86 -18.63
C GLY A 92 -6.08 31.60 -17.83
N GLN A 93 -5.04 30.99 -17.27
CA GLN A 93 -5.12 29.72 -16.56
C GLN A 93 -4.55 29.86 -15.15
N ALA A 94 -5.16 29.15 -14.20
CA ALA A 94 -4.61 28.98 -12.86
C ALA A 94 -4.33 27.50 -12.60
N HIS A 95 -3.13 27.18 -12.11
CA HIS A 95 -2.70 25.84 -11.76
C HIS A 95 -2.68 25.67 -10.25
N PHE A 96 -3.29 24.59 -9.76
CA PHE A 96 -3.50 24.29 -8.35
C PHE A 96 -2.76 23.00 -8.03
N THR A 97 -1.91 23.06 -7.00
CA THR A 97 -1.18 21.90 -6.50
C THR A 97 -1.31 21.82 -5.00
N GLY A 98 -1.42 20.62 -4.47
CA GLY A 98 -1.58 20.41 -3.03
C GLY A 98 -1.48 18.95 -2.63
N ALA A 99 -1.70 18.70 -1.35
CA ALA A 99 -1.75 17.36 -0.78
C ALA A 99 -2.89 17.22 0.22
N VAL A 100 -3.44 16.01 0.31
CA VAL A 100 -4.44 15.62 1.30
C VAL A 100 -3.74 15.15 2.58
N GLY A 101 -3.99 15.87 3.67
CA GLY A 101 -3.50 15.52 5.01
C GLY A 101 -4.16 14.27 5.58
N ASP A 102 -3.66 13.79 6.72
CA ASP A 102 -4.26 12.65 7.43
C ASP A 102 -5.65 12.95 8.01
N ASP A 103 -5.97 14.24 8.15
CA ASP A 103 -7.30 14.75 8.48
C ASP A 103 -8.28 14.69 7.28
N GLY A 104 -7.82 14.23 6.11
CA GLY A 104 -8.59 14.24 4.87
C GLY A 104 -8.70 15.63 4.24
N ILE A 105 -8.10 16.67 4.82
CA ILE A 105 -8.19 18.03 4.31
C ILE A 105 -7.09 18.25 3.26
N ALA A 106 -7.48 18.67 2.06
CA ALA A 106 -6.54 19.06 1.03
C ALA A 106 -6.04 20.48 1.27
N LYS A 107 -4.73 20.69 1.25
CA LYS A 107 -4.10 22.01 1.36
C LYS A 107 -3.07 22.17 0.25
N GLY A 108 -2.92 23.38 -0.25
CA GLY A 108 -2.03 23.61 -1.37
C GLY A 108 -1.77 25.05 -1.66
N ASN A 109 -1.13 25.26 -2.80
CA ASN A 109 -0.89 26.58 -3.37
C ASN A 109 -1.37 26.59 -4.82
N SER A 110 -1.52 27.78 -5.36
CA SER A 110 -1.96 27.97 -6.73
C SER A 110 -1.18 29.09 -7.39
N THR A 111 -1.01 28.98 -8.71
CA THR A 111 -0.23 29.92 -9.51
C THR A 111 -1.01 30.32 -10.75
N GLY A 112 -0.79 31.53 -11.24
CA GLY A 112 -1.42 32.05 -12.45
C GLY A 112 -0.95 33.47 -12.78
N PRO A 113 -1.35 34.00 -13.94
CA PRO A 113 -0.92 35.32 -14.42
C PRO A 113 -1.57 36.44 -13.58
N SER A 114 -0.78 37.36 -13.03
CA SER A 114 -1.27 38.38 -12.08
C SER A 114 -2.16 39.51 -12.64
N VAL A 115 -2.48 39.52 -13.94
CA VAL A 115 -3.11 40.67 -14.61
C VAL A 115 -4.40 40.23 -15.32
N PRO A 116 -5.54 40.94 -15.15
CA PRO A 116 -5.74 42.24 -14.50
C PRO A 116 -6.44 42.21 -13.12
N ILE A 117 -6.67 41.05 -12.50
CA ILE A 117 -7.33 40.94 -11.19
C ILE A 117 -6.71 39.82 -10.35
N ASN A 118 -6.51 40.06 -9.06
CA ASN A 118 -5.90 39.16 -8.06
C ASN A 118 -6.64 37.81 -7.86
N LEU A 119 -7.71 37.51 -8.63
CA LEU A 119 -8.23 36.15 -8.77
C LEU A 119 -7.15 35.19 -9.31
N TRP A 120 -6.19 35.70 -10.07
CA TRP A 120 -5.28 34.91 -10.89
C TRP A 120 -3.90 34.68 -10.28
N ASN A 121 -3.62 35.27 -9.12
CA ASN A 121 -2.56 34.84 -8.22
C ASN A 121 -3.23 34.28 -6.97
N PRO A 122 -3.76 33.05 -7.03
CA PRO A 122 -4.82 32.66 -6.13
C PRO A 122 -4.27 32.25 -4.74
N GLY A 123 -2.96 31.98 -4.66
CA GLY A 123 -2.26 31.78 -3.41
C GLY A 123 -2.62 30.46 -2.70
N PRO A 124 -2.38 30.39 -1.39
CA PRO A 124 -2.70 29.22 -0.59
C PRO A 124 -4.20 28.95 -0.59
N TRP A 125 -4.55 27.67 -0.53
CA TRP A 125 -5.94 27.22 -0.47
C TRP A 125 -6.08 25.99 0.41
N THR A 126 -7.30 25.80 0.92
CA THR A 126 -7.68 24.65 1.77
C THR A 126 -9.04 24.12 1.32
N SER A 127 -9.24 22.80 1.30
CA SER A 127 -10.56 22.23 1.02
C SER A 127 -11.53 22.49 2.19
N ASN A 128 -12.79 22.74 1.86
CA ASN A 128 -13.82 23.02 2.86
C ASN A 128 -14.32 21.73 3.55
N GLU A 129 -14.16 20.60 2.86
CA GLU A 129 -14.63 19.29 3.31
C GLU A 129 -13.48 18.27 3.26
N PRO A 130 -13.51 17.26 4.15
CA PRO A 130 -12.57 16.16 4.09
C PRO A 130 -12.86 15.26 2.89
N LEU A 131 -11.80 14.87 2.20
CA LEU A 131 -11.85 13.83 1.17
C LEU A 131 -11.92 12.44 1.81
N ASN A 132 -12.53 11.51 1.11
CA ASN A 132 -12.53 10.10 1.50
C ASN A 132 -11.23 9.45 1.03
N CYS A 133 -10.30 9.28 1.96
CA CYS A 133 -9.03 8.59 1.73
C CYS A 133 -9.10 7.17 2.24
N THR A 134 -9.08 6.22 1.33
CA THR A 134 -8.89 4.81 1.66
C THR A 134 -7.43 4.48 1.46
N SER A 135 -6.71 4.24 2.56
CA SER A 135 -5.50 3.45 2.45
C SER A 135 -5.94 2.02 2.16
N PRO A 136 -5.42 1.35 1.11
CA PRO A 136 -5.49 -0.10 1.11
C PRO A 136 -4.88 -0.53 2.44
N GLU A 137 -5.71 -1.10 3.32
CA GLU A 137 -5.25 -1.60 4.60
C GLU A 137 -3.99 -2.39 4.31
N ALA A 138 -2.85 -1.94 4.84
CA ALA A 138 -1.62 -2.70 4.72
C ALA A 138 -1.99 -4.05 5.33
N GLU A 139 -2.23 -5.07 4.49
CA GLU A 139 -2.62 -6.40 4.94
C GLU A 139 -1.60 -6.73 6.02
N LYS A 140 -2.04 -6.72 7.29
CA LYS A 140 -1.16 -6.94 8.42
C LYS A 140 -0.40 -8.20 8.08
N ALA A 141 0.93 -8.09 7.94
CA ALA A 141 1.75 -9.16 7.35
C ALA A 141 1.28 -10.50 7.92
N LYS A 142 0.71 -11.33 7.04
CA LYS A 142 0.01 -12.54 7.46
C LYS A 142 1.01 -13.39 8.25
N GLN A 143 0.61 -13.80 9.45
CA GLN A 143 1.49 -14.62 10.28
C GLN A 143 1.50 -16.04 9.74
N GLY A 144 2.70 -16.62 9.62
CA GLY A 144 2.82 -18.05 9.33
C GLY A 144 2.16 -18.91 10.40
N PRO A 145 1.77 -20.15 10.04
CA PRO A 145 1.15 -21.06 10.98
C PRO A 145 2.06 -21.35 12.17
N LEU A 146 1.47 -21.54 13.34
CA LEU A 146 2.20 -22.09 14.49
C LEU A 146 2.41 -23.58 14.27
N VAL A 147 3.63 -24.06 14.49
CA VAL A 147 3.97 -25.49 14.33
C VAL A 147 4.62 -26.02 15.59
N SER A 148 4.12 -27.17 16.07
CA SER A 148 4.78 -27.98 17.10
C SER A 148 4.89 -29.43 16.65
N ALA A 149 5.97 -30.11 17.03
CA ALA A 149 6.27 -31.46 16.59
C ALA A 149 6.20 -32.46 17.75
N GLU A 150 5.58 -33.62 17.51
CA GLU A 150 5.53 -34.75 18.43
C GLU A 150 6.15 -36.00 17.78
N PRO A 151 7.39 -36.36 18.17
CA PRO A 151 8.03 -37.61 17.75
C PRO A 151 7.27 -38.86 18.21
N ALA A 152 7.03 -39.79 17.29
CA ALA A 152 6.44 -41.11 17.58
C ALA A 152 7.40 -42.26 17.19
N LEU A 153 6.94 -43.51 17.20
CA LEU A 153 7.77 -44.66 16.80
C LEU A 153 8.03 -44.72 15.28
N ALA A 154 7.04 -44.33 14.47
CA ALA A 154 7.03 -44.49 13.02
C ALA A 154 7.17 -43.18 12.23
N GLY A 155 7.25 -42.04 12.92
CA GLY A 155 7.27 -40.73 12.29
C GLY A 155 7.19 -39.60 13.29
N VAL A 156 6.89 -38.42 12.77
CA VAL A 156 6.63 -37.20 13.54
C VAL A 156 5.25 -36.69 13.18
N THR A 157 4.43 -36.36 14.18
CA THR A 157 3.19 -35.60 13.96
C THR A 157 3.47 -34.13 14.16
N PHE A 158 3.14 -33.30 13.18
CA PHE A 158 3.18 -31.84 13.31
C PHE A 158 1.76 -31.32 13.56
N HIS A 159 1.58 -30.63 14.69
CA HIS A 159 0.38 -29.84 14.96
C HIS A 159 0.56 -28.45 14.38
N ILE A 160 -0.31 -28.09 13.45
CA ILE A 160 -0.19 -26.88 12.64
C ILE A 160 -1.45 -26.05 12.87
N THR A 161 -1.31 -24.83 13.40
CA THR A 161 -2.43 -23.92 13.68
C THR A 161 -2.31 -22.65 12.87
N ASP A 162 -3.36 -22.29 12.13
CA ASP A 162 -3.42 -21.05 11.38
C ASP A 162 -3.34 -19.83 12.29
N ARG A 163 -2.55 -18.84 11.86
CA ARG A 163 -2.45 -17.51 12.48
C ARG A 163 -2.66 -16.38 11.48
N SER A 164 -2.88 -16.72 10.21
CA SER A 164 -3.11 -15.75 9.14
C SER A 164 -4.54 -15.21 9.15
N GLY A 165 -5.50 -15.98 9.68
CA GLY A 165 -6.93 -15.67 9.65
C GLY A 165 -7.59 -15.98 8.30
N VAL A 166 -6.85 -16.60 7.37
CA VAL A 166 -7.30 -16.91 6.01
C VAL A 166 -7.13 -18.41 5.76
N ALA A 167 -8.18 -19.06 5.29
CA ALA A 167 -8.09 -20.48 4.92
C ALA A 167 -7.13 -20.63 3.73
N SER A 168 -6.23 -21.61 3.80
CA SER A 168 -5.14 -21.76 2.82
C SER A 168 -4.87 -23.23 2.50
N GLN A 169 -4.35 -23.49 1.31
CA GLN A 169 -3.72 -24.77 0.98
C GLN A 169 -2.23 -24.69 1.31
N CYS A 170 -1.75 -25.60 2.15
CA CYS A 170 -0.37 -25.63 2.60
C CYS A 170 0.33 -26.90 2.13
N THR A 171 1.64 -26.78 1.89
CA THR A 171 2.52 -27.89 1.51
C THR A 171 3.68 -27.96 2.48
N TYR A 172 3.84 -29.11 3.13
CA TYR A 172 5.03 -29.45 3.89
C TYR A 172 6.07 -30.08 2.97
N SER A 173 7.33 -29.70 3.13
CA SER A 173 8.46 -30.33 2.46
C SER A 173 9.64 -30.53 3.40
N SER A 174 10.25 -31.73 3.37
CA SER A 174 11.45 -32.07 4.15
C SER A 174 12.15 -33.27 3.55
N GLU A 175 13.46 -33.16 3.31
CA GLU A 175 14.34 -34.28 2.92
C GLU A 175 13.73 -35.20 1.82
N GLY A 176 13.14 -34.62 0.78
CA GLY A 176 12.53 -35.35 -0.34
C GLY A 176 11.09 -35.82 -0.13
N TYR A 177 10.53 -35.69 1.09
CA TYR A 177 9.11 -35.90 1.36
C TYR A 177 8.32 -34.61 1.11
N LYS A 178 7.12 -34.73 0.52
CA LYS A 178 6.16 -33.64 0.33
C LYS A 178 4.75 -34.12 0.65
N ALA A 179 3.97 -33.28 1.33
CA ALA A 179 2.55 -33.52 1.58
C ALA A 179 1.78 -32.19 1.55
N SER A 180 0.61 -32.20 0.92
CA SER A 180 -0.28 -31.03 0.86
C SER A 180 -1.53 -31.28 1.70
N PHE A 181 -2.02 -30.23 2.35
CA PHE A 181 -3.19 -30.27 3.23
C PHE A 181 -3.89 -28.92 3.24
N GLY A 182 -5.20 -28.93 3.51
CA GLY A 182 -5.97 -27.71 3.74
C GLY A 182 -5.88 -27.27 5.20
N LEU A 183 -5.58 -26.00 5.43
CA LEU A 183 -5.57 -25.38 6.74
C LEU A 183 -6.73 -24.36 6.83
N PRO A 184 -7.77 -24.64 7.64
CA PRO A 184 -8.89 -23.70 7.81
C PRO A 184 -8.44 -22.39 8.48
N ALA A 185 -9.16 -21.29 8.20
CA ALA A 185 -8.92 -20.01 8.87
C ALA A 185 -9.06 -20.13 10.39
N ASN A 186 -8.04 -19.71 11.14
CA ASN A 186 -7.92 -19.88 12.59
C ASN A 186 -8.11 -21.34 13.07
N GLY A 187 -7.94 -22.31 12.19
CA GLY A 187 -8.10 -23.74 12.49
C GLY A 187 -6.77 -24.44 12.73
N SER A 188 -6.83 -25.74 13.02
CA SER A 188 -5.67 -26.59 13.19
C SER A 188 -5.74 -27.83 12.29
N PHE A 189 -4.57 -28.36 11.94
CA PHE A 189 -4.41 -29.59 11.18
C PHE A 189 -3.22 -30.41 11.74
N ASP A 190 -3.40 -31.72 11.83
CA ASP A 190 -2.35 -32.65 12.27
C ASP A 190 -1.77 -33.39 11.06
N LEU A 191 -0.49 -33.14 10.76
CA LEU A 191 0.23 -33.79 9.68
C LEU A 191 1.16 -34.88 10.21
N PHE A 192 0.90 -36.13 9.85
CA PHE A 192 1.83 -37.23 10.12
C PHE A 192 2.87 -37.35 8.99
N VAL A 193 4.15 -37.28 9.36
CA VAL A 193 5.29 -37.43 8.45
C VAL A 193 6.04 -38.72 8.80
N PRO A 194 6.01 -39.74 7.91
CA PRO A 194 6.75 -40.97 8.15
C PRO A 194 8.26 -40.70 8.16
N ALA A 195 8.95 -41.27 9.15
CA ALA A 195 10.38 -41.05 9.34
C ALA A 195 11.06 -42.26 9.99
N ILE A 196 12.31 -42.49 9.61
CA ILE A 196 13.22 -43.42 10.30
C ILE A 196 13.99 -42.60 11.33
N ARG A 197 14.10 -43.12 12.56
CA ARG A 197 14.90 -42.47 13.62
C ARG A 197 16.37 -42.53 13.28
N LEU A 198 16.96 -41.36 13.04
CA LEU A 198 18.38 -41.21 12.73
C LEU A 198 19.11 -40.43 13.82
N PHE A 199 18.41 -40.02 14.89
CA PHE A 199 18.96 -39.23 16.00
C PHE A 199 19.68 -37.98 15.50
N LYS A 200 19.08 -37.30 14.52
CA LYS A 200 19.57 -36.03 13.99
C LYS A 200 18.42 -35.02 13.92
N THR A 201 18.78 -33.74 13.88
CA THR A 201 17.81 -32.69 13.60
C THR A 201 17.39 -32.76 12.14
N ARG A 202 16.08 -32.91 11.89
CA ARG A 202 15.45 -32.79 10.58
C ARG A 202 14.78 -31.43 10.48
N THR A 203 14.92 -30.78 9.34
CA THR A 203 14.32 -29.47 9.05
C THR A 203 13.38 -29.57 7.87
N GLY A 204 12.22 -28.93 7.97
CA GLY A 204 11.26 -28.84 6.89
C GLY A 204 10.70 -27.43 6.74
N LEU A 205 9.89 -27.23 5.72
CA LEU A 205 9.21 -25.96 5.46
C LEU A 205 7.73 -26.24 5.18
N ILE A 206 6.85 -25.48 5.81
CA ILE A 206 5.45 -25.37 5.44
C ILE A 206 5.27 -24.08 4.65
N GLU A 207 4.77 -24.18 3.43
CA GLU A 207 4.44 -23.04 2.57
C GLU A 207 2.94 -23.08 2.26
N CYS A 208 2.26 -21.94 2.40
CA CYS A 208 0.83 -21.83 2.14
C CYS A 208 0.57 -20.89 0.96
N ASP A 209 -0.50 -21.13 0.21
CA ASP A 209 -0.91 -20.33 -0.96
C ASP A 209 -1.30 -18.88 -0.63
N ASN A 210 -1.56 -18.57 0.64
CA ASN A 210 -1.74 -17.21 1.15
C ASN A 210 -0.42 -16.42 1.32
N GLY A 211 0.71 -16.97 0.88
CA GLY A 211 2.04 -16.36 0.92
C GLY A 211 2.77 -16.51 2.26
N THR A 212 2.17 -17.19 3.24
CA THR A 212 2.82 -17.43 4.53
C THR A 212 3.69 -18.69 4.49
N SER A 213 4.75 -18.71 5.31
CA SER A 213 5.59 -19.89 5.47
C SER A 213 6.07 -20.02 6.91
N THR A 214 6.39 -21.25 7.31
CA THR A 214 6.96 -21.52 8.64
C THR A 214 7.99 -22.64 8.57
N PRO A 215 9.23 -22.39 9.00
CA PRO A 215 10.23 -23.43 9.12
C PRO A 215 9.86 -24.37 10.28
N THR A 216 10.16 -25.64 10.10
CA THR A 216 9.94 -26.69 11.10
C THR A 216 11.26 -27.35 11.43
N SER A 217 11.43 -27.79 12.67
CA SER A 217 12.61 -28.52 13.11
C SER A 217 12.23 -29.52 14.20
N VAL A 218 12.73 -30.75 14.08
CA VAL A 218 12.49 -31.81 15.05
C VAL A 218 13.70 -32.73 15.12
N PHE A 219 14.05 -33.16 16.33
CA PHE A 219 15.06 -34.19 16.53
C PHE A 219 14.40 -35.57 16.45
N TYR A 220 14.81 -36.39 15.47
CA TYR A 220 14.22 -37.70 15.21
C TYR A 220 15.24 -38.72 14.71
#